data_AF-A0A1U9Z4F7-F1
#
_entry.id   AF-A0A1U9Z4F7-F1
#
_cell.length_a   1.000
_cell.length_b   1.000
_cell.length_c   1.000
_cell.angle_alpha   90.00
_cell.angle_beta   90.00
_cell.angle_gamma   90.00
#
_symmetry.space_group_name_H-M   'P 1'
#
loop_
_entity.id
_entity.type
_entity.pdbx_description
1 polymer ?
#
loop_
_entity_poly.entity_id
_entity_poly.type
_entity_poly.pdbx_seq_one_letter_code
_entity_poly.pdbx_strand_id
1 'polypeptide(L)'
;MSGSKRVLVAVLSLVALAIVSIAILVGFEINRIKAIFAANAELKEEGYYLSPFEFELLSVSYYLNNGHYLEGISRLNEIHHVMTTRDGLVKIPSFADPAEKLDFYRSLQNPETGAFYPNSSDPVVTYIGVTANMINLIETLSLEAGEPFSLKYPLRFLDEIDTPDRLTAMLDDVSRVGWIGRKIKPAFVSAIELQDLIDQDERLGIYGFSDELKHAFYRWFYDNQNPDTGLWGPRDRSTGEMIDGGDIGDSGKIIKMFVDADGNNIHPDMPLRYTDRIFASTIAGLSRPMPDTADGRHRWILDQDRGFRFLTRYVWNNATKTEKETVRALLEQFVTTRFALYYQPQEGAFSLYPDADHADLDGTSEAAGMLDYAGELSAERQAALWGGPAMTIRDLEPMAVDALDDEALAPIAASTGIVSVRFYAAEPSGNFTETPLAILYPRPPVVRDTVDLIRSMREWLDTTSQEMGNWGRREAIVGRLAATPVNPTAPVLAASDVAIVDALLSEHIFLVAIGFDTLQVPRVQIVYEKN
;
A
#
# COMPACT_ATOMS: atom_id res chain seq x y z
N MET A 1 25.89 8.71 58.16
CA MET A 1 24.75 9.11 57.27
C MET A 1 23.49 9.18 58.12
N SER A 2 22.77 10.30 58.10
CA SER A 2 21.46 10.42 58.75
C SER A 2 20.47 9.41 58.14
N GLY A 3 19.47 8.96 58.92
CA GLY A 3 18.48 7.96 58.47
C GLY A 3 17.81 8.31 57.13
N SER A 4 17.55 9.61 56.89
CA SER A 4 17.02 10.14 55.64
C SER A 4 17.90 9.85 54.41
N LYS A 5 19.24 9.92 54.54
CA LYS A 5 20.16 9.62 53.43
C LYS A 5 20.24 8.11 53.12
N ARG A 6 20.01 7.24 54.11
CA ARG A 6 19.98 5.77 53.89
C ARG A 6 18.69 5.33 53.21
N VAL A 7 17.56 5.93 53.59
CA VAL A 7 16.26 5.69 52.93
C VAL A 7 16.29 6.18 51.48
N LEU A 8 16.84 7.36 51.22
CA LEU A 8 16.96 7.90 49.85
C LEU A 8 17.82 7.01 48.95
N VAL A 9 18.96 6.53 49.44
CA VAL A 9 19.84 5.62 48.68
C VAL A 9 19.17 4.26 48.44
N ALA A 10 18.42 3.74 49.40
CA ALA A 10 17.67 2.49 49.23
C ALA A 10 16.54 2.62 48.19
N VAL A 11 15.79 3.72 48.21
CA VAL A 11 14.74 4.01 47.23
C VAL A 11 15.34 4.18 45.83
N LEU A 12 16.42 4.95 45.67
CA LEU A 12 17.10 5.12 44.38
C LEU A 12 17.70 3.81 43.85
N SER A 13 18.18 2.93 44.74
CA SER A 13 18.70 1.62 44.34
C SER A 13 17.59 0.67 43.90
N LEU A 14 16.42 0.71 44.55
CA LEU A 14 15.23 -0.05 44.15
C LEU A 14 14.66 0.44 42.81
N VAL A 15 14.64 1.75 42.59
CA VAL A 15 14.24 2.35 41.31
C VAL A 15 15.24 1.98 40.22
N ALA A 16 16.55 2.05 40.47
CA ALA A 16 17.56 1.63 39.51
C ALA A 16 17.48 0.12 39.20
N LEU A 17 17.25 -0.73 40.21
CA LEU A 17 17.05 -2.16 40.02
C LEU A 17 15.77 -2.46 39.23
N ALA A 18 14.68 -1.73 39.49
CA ALA A 18 13.45 -1.82 38.71
C ALA A 18 13.67 -1.38 37.26
N ILE A 19 14.39 -0.28 37.02
CA ILE A 19 14.73 0.20 35.67
C ILE A 19 15.60 -0.82 34.93
N VAL A 20 16.62 -1.40 35.58
CA VAL A 20 17.48 -2.44 35.00
C VAL A 20 16.68 -3.72 34.75
N SER A 21 15.77 -4.10 35.65
CA SER A 21 14.91 -5.28 35.47
C SER A 21 13.92 -5.09 34.33
N ILE A 22 13.33 -3.90 34.20
CA ILE A 22 12.47 -3.51 33.08
C ILE A 22 13.27 -3.49 31.77
N ALA A 23 14.49 -2.96 31.77
CA ALA A 23 15.36 -2.94 30.59
C ALA A 23 15.80 -4.36 30.14
N ILE A 24 16.10 -5.24 31.10
CA ILE A 24 16.43 -6.65 30.83
C ILE A 24 15.19 -7.40 30.31
N LEU A 25 14.02 -7.20 30.91
CA LEU A 25 12.74 -7.73 30.42
C LEU A 25 12.48 -7.28 28.98
N VAL A 26 12.54 -5.98 28.71
CA VAL A 26 12.35 -5.42 27.36
C VAL A 26 13.37 -5.99 26.36
N GLY A 27 14.65 -6.11 26.75
CA GLY A 27 15.68 -6.70 25.88
C GLY A 27 15.47 -8.20 25.59
N PHE A 28 14.98 -8.95 26.58
CA PHE A 28 14.66 -10.37 26.43
C PHE A 28 13.41 -10.59 25.58
N GLU A 29 12.38 -9.75 25.73
CA GLU A 29 11.18 -9.78 24.91
C GLU A 29 11.45 -9.40 23.44
N ILE A 30 12.37 -8.45 23.17
CA ILE A 30 12.78 -8.13 21.78
C ILE A 30 13.42 -9.34 21.10
N ASN A 31 14.28 -10.08 21.81
CA ASN A 31 14.90 -11.29 21.26
C ASN A 31 13.87 -12.40 21.02
N ARG A 32 12.86 -12.53 21.89
CA ARG A 32 11.74 -13.48 21.70
C ARG A 32 10.89 -13.12 20.49
N ILE A 33 10.54 -11.85 20.31
CA ILE A 33 9.82 -11.39 19.12
C ILE A 33 10.60 -11.77 17.86
N LYS A 34 11.92 -11.52 17.81
CA LYS A 34 12.76 -11.96 16.69
C LYS A 34 12.72 -13.46 16.46
N ALA A 35 12.81 -14.27 17.53
CA ALA A 35 12.71 -15.72 17.44
C ALA A 35 11.35 -16.19 16.92
N ILE A 36 10.26 -15.55 17.35
CA ILE A 36 8.90 -15.81 16.86
C ILE A 36 8.80 -15.52 15.36
N PHE A 37 9.30 -14.37 14.89
CA PHE A 37 9.28 -14.04 13.46
C PHE A 37 10.15 -14.98 12.62
N ALA A 38 11.30 -15.42 13.15
CA ALA A 38 12.13 -16.43 12.50
C ALA A 38 11.41 -17.79 12.40
N ALA A 39 10.78 -18.24 13.48
CA ALA A 39 9.98 -19.47 13.49
C ALA A 39 8.78 -19.35 12.54
N ASN A 40 8.11 -18.20 12.46
CA ASN A 40 7.03 -17.95 11.51
C ASN A 40 7.48 -18.15 10.06
N ALA A 41 8.68 -17.68 9.69
CA ALA A 41 9.22 -17.89 8.35
C ALA A 41 9.47 -19.38 8.05
N GLU A 42 10.15 -20.09 8.95
CA GLU A 42 10.42 -21.54 8.83
C GLU A 42 9.12 -22.36 8.72
N LEU A 43 8.14 -22.06 9.57
CA LEU A 43 6.86 -22.77 9.58
C LEU A 43 6.00 -22.50 8.34
N LYS A 44 6.07 -21.28 7.77
CA LYS A 44 5.43 -20.98 6.48
C LYS A 44 6.03 -21.84 5.36
N GLU A 45 7.35 -21.99 5.32
CA GLU A 45 8.05 -22.87 4.36
C GLU A 45 7.69 -24.35 4.57
N GLU A 46 7.51 -24.77 5.82
CA GLU A 46 7.07 -26.13 6.16
C GLU A 46 5.58 -26.41 5.84
N GLY A 47 4.80 -25.40 5.44
CA GLY A 47 3.40 -25.52 5.05
C GLY A 47 2.40 -25.46 6.21
N TYR A 48 2.72 -24.78 7.33
CA TYR A 48 1.79 -24.58 8.43
C TYR A 48 0.80 -23.44 8.17
N TYR A 49 -0.42 -23.60 8.67
CA TYR A 49 -1.43 -22.55 8.70
C TYR A 49 -1.11 -21.55 9.81
N LEU A 50 -0.78 -20.33 9.41
CA LEU A 50 -0.33 -19.25 10.30
C LEU A 50 -1.10 -17.94 10.10
N SER A 51 -2.30 -18.00 9.52
CA SER A 51 -3.12 -16.80 9.29
C SER A 51 -3.44 -16.00 10.56
N PRO A 52 -3.65 -16.60 11.75
CA PRO A 52 -3.94 -15.84 12.97
C PRO A 52 -2.71 -15.17 13.61
N PHE A 53 -1.49 -15.55 13.21
CA PHE A 53 -0.26 -15.20 13.91
C PHE A 53 -0.09 -13.69 14.18
N GLU A 54 -0.27 -12.86 13.16
CA GLU A 54 -0.11 -11.40 13.31
C GLU A 54 -1.16 -10.80 14.24
N PHE A 55 -2.36 -11.40 14.30
CA PHE A 55 -3.46 -10.98 15.16
C PHE A 55 -3.27 -11.45 16.61
N GLU A 56 -2.64 -12.61 16.83
CA GLU A 56 -2.20 -13.03 18.16
C GLU A 56 -1.14 -12.09 18.75
N LEU A 57 -0.26 -11.53 17.91
CA LEU A 57 0.63 -10.46 18.36
C LEU A 57 -0.10 -9.14 18.66
N LEU A 58 -1.25 -8.88 18.03
CA LEU A 58 -2.09 -7.73 18.37
C LEU A 58 -2.76 -7.89 19.75
N SER A 59 -3.09 -9.11 20.19
CA SER A 59 -3.59 -9.32 21.56
C SER A 59 -2.52 -8.99 22.60
N VAL A 60 -1.26 -9.39 22.36
CA VAL A 60 -0.11 -8.98 23.17
C VAL A 60 0.01 -7.46 23.21
N SER A 61 -0.05 -6.80 22.04
CA SER A 61 -0.02 -5.33 21.94
C SER A 61 -1.16 -4.69 22.74
N TYR A 62 -2.38 -5.21 22.63
CA TYR A 62 -3.55 -4.74 23.37
C TYR A 62 -3.34 -4.81 24.88
N TYR A 63 -2.91 -5.97 25.42
CA TYR A 63 -2.70 -6.13 26.86
C TYR A 63 -1.61 -5.19 27.38
N LEU A 64 -0.50 -5.06 26.65
CA LEU A 64 0.58 -4.14 27.00
C LEU A 64 0.12 -2.67 26.95
N ASN A 65 -0.74 -2.31 26.00
CA ASN A 65 -1.31 -0.97 25.88
C ASN A 65 -2.28 -0.62 27.00
N ASN A 66 -3.00 -1.61 27.52
CA ASN A 66 -3.95 -1.46 28.61
C ASN A 66 -3.31 -1.50 30.00
N GLY A 67 -2.01 -1.78 30.10
CA GLY A 67 -1.30 -1.94 31.38
C GLY A 67 -1.44 -3.35 31.98
N HIS A 68 -1.99 -4.30 31.22
CA HIS A 68 -2.13 -5.71 31.58
C HIS A 68 -0.82 -6.44 31.26
N TYR A 69 0.30 -5.98 31.83
CA TYR A 69 1.63 -6.42 31.41
C TYR A 69 1.89 -7.91 31.61
N LEU A 70 1.37 -8.49 32.70
CA LEU A 70 1.53 -9.92 32.97
C LEU A 70 0.78 -10.78 31.96
N GLU A 71 -0.43 -10.38 31.55
CA GLU A 71 -1.21 -11.06 30.52
C GLU A 71 -0.51 -10.98 29.17
N GLY A 72 -0.04 -9.79 28.77
CA GLY A 72 0.71 -9.60 27.53
C GLY A 72 1.98 -10.43 27.45
N ILE A 73 2.76 -10.50 28.55
CA ILE A 73 3.98 -11.33 28.61
C ILE A 73 3.64 -12.81 28.62
N SER A 74 2.60 -13.24 29.34
CA SER A 74 2.14 -14.64 29.33
C SER A 74 1.75 -15.06 27.92
N ARG A 75 0.94 -14.25 27.25
CA ARG A 75 0.48 -14.51 25.88
C ARG A 75 1.64 -14.57 24.88
N LEU A 76 2.61 -13.68 24.99
CA LEU A 76 3.81 -13.72 24.14
C LEU A 76 4.65 -14.99 24.37
N ASN A 77 4.73 -15.47 25.61
CA ASN A 77 5.40 -16.74 25.94
C ASN A 77 4.68 -17.94 25.36
N GLU A 78 3.34 -17.95 25.41
CA GLU A 78 2.52 -19.00 24.78
C GLU A 78 2.74 -19.04 23.28
N ILE A 79 2.67 -17.89 22.60
CA ILE A 79 2.94 -17.79 21.15
C ILE A 79 4.35 -18.29 20.84
N HIS A 80 5.37 -17.83 21.58
CA HIS A 80 6.74 -18.31 21.39
C HIS A 80 6.85 -19.82 21.57
N HIS A 81 6.19 -20.39 22.58
CA HIS A 81 6.21 -21.82 22.83
C HIS A 81 5.56 -22.60 21.67
N VAL A 82 4.35 -22.22 21.25
CA VAL A 82 3.63 -22.84 20.11
C VAL A 82 4.48 -22.79 18.84
N MET A 83 5.05 -21.62 18.52
CA MET A 83 5.84 -21.44 17.30
C MET A 83 7.16 -22.22 17.32
N THR A 84 7.79 -22.40 18.48
CA THR A 84 9.08 -23.13 18.57
C THR A 84 8.91 -24.64 18.71
N THR A 85 7.83 -25.10 19.36
CA THR A 85 7.56 -26.53 19.55
C THR A 85 6.71 -27.14 18.44
N ARG A 86 5.98 -26.30 17.69
CA ARG A 86 4.93 -26.69 16.72
C ARG A 86 3.67 -27.26 17.37
N ASP A 87 3.59 -27.24 18.71
CA ASP A 87 2.47 -27.83 19.45
C ASP A 87 1.18 -27.07 19.15
N GLY A 88 0.17 -27.79 18.65
CA GLY A 88 -1.14 -27.23 18.32
C GLY A 88 -1.20 -26.48 16.97
N LEU A 89 -0.10 -26.38 16.23
CA LEU A 89 -0.12 -25.82 14.88
C LEU A 89 -0.75 -26.80 13.89
N VAL A 90 -1.53 -26.26 12.96
CA VAL A 90 -2.18 -27.04 11.90
C VAL A 90 -1.30 -27.01 10.67
N LYS A 91 -0.90 -28.18 10.17
CA LYS A 91 -0.23 -28.31 8.88
C LYS A 91 -1.26 -28.39 7.76
N ILE A 92 -1.10 -27.59 6.71
CA ILE A 92 -2.02 -27.59 5.57
C ILE A 92 -1.78 -28.89 4.77
N PRO A 93 -2.80 -29.75 4.59
CA PRO A 93 -2.64 -31.00 3.84
C PRO A 93 -2.62 -30.71 2.33
N SER A 94 -2.25 -31.72 1.55
CA SER A 94 -2.57 -31.73 0.12
C SER A 94 -4.04 -32.06 -0.06
N PHE A 95 -4.73 -31.32 -0.91
CA PHE A 95 -6.15 -31.52 -1.19
C PHE A 95 -6.33 -32.29 -2.50
N ALA A 96 -7.23 -33.26 -2.53
CA ALA A 96 -7.58 -34.01 -3.73
C ALA A 96 -8.43 -33.18 -4.70
N ASP A 97 -9.25 -32.28 -4.18
CA ASP A 97 -10.16 -31.43 -4.95
C ASP A 97 -10.48 -30.09 -4.21
N PRO A 98 -11.11 -29.13 -4.90
CA PRO A 98 -11.49 -27.85 -4.28
C PRO A 98 -12.47 -27.96 -3.11
N ALA A 99 -13.32 -28.98 -3.06
CA ALA A 99 -14.31 -29.15 -1.98
C ALA A 99 -13.62 -29.57 -0.67
N GLU A 100 -12.67 -30.51 -0.72
CA GLU A 100 -11.85 -30.89 0.44
C GLU A 100 -11.06 -29.69 0.99
N LYS A 101 -10.52 -28.86 0.09
CA LYS A 101 -9.83 -27.61 0.45
C LYS A 101 -10.76 -26.63 1.16
N LEU A 102 -11.95 -26.40 0.62
CA LEU A 102 -12.97 -25.55 1.21
C LEU A 102 -13.38 -26.03 2.61
N ASP A 103 -13.64 -27.33 2.76
CA ASP A 103 -14.02 -27.94 4.03
C ASP A 103 -12.92 -27.82 5.09
N PHE A 104 -11.65 -28.03 4.70
CA PHE A 104 -10.53 -27.82 5.60
C PHE A 104 -10.49 -26.39 6.13
N TYR A 105 -10.55 -25.37 5.27
CA TYR A 105 -10.49 -23.99 5.74
C TYR A 105 -11.72 -23.61 6.56
N ARG A 106 -12.94 -24.06 6.20
CA ARG A 106 -14.15 -23.88 7.04
C ARG A 106 -13.99 -24.53 8.42
N SER A 107 -13.27 -25.64 8.51
CA SER A 107 -13.06 -26.34 9.79
C SER A 107 -12.18 -25.59 10.78
N LEU A 108 -11.40 -24.61 10.32
CA LEU A 108 -10.55 -23.76 11.17
C LEU A 108 -11.34 -22.70 11.95
N GLN A 109 -12.64 -22.55 11.68
CA GLN A 109 -13.50 -21.62 12.40
C GLN A 109 -13.73 -22.08 13.85
N ASN A 110 -13.51 -21.18 14.79
CA ASN A 110 -13.68 -21.46 16.22
C ASN A 110 -15.18 -21.66 16.55
N PRO A 111 -15.57 -22.79 17.17
CA PRO A 111 -16.97 -23.07 17.48
C PRO A 111 -17.56 -22.21 18.60
N GLU A 112 -16.73 -21.64 19.48
CA GLU A 112 -17.14 -20.80 20.59
C GLU A 112 -17.48 -19.39 20.10
N THR A 113 -16.49 -18.73 19.48
CA THR A 113 -16.59 -17.32 19.06
C THR A 113 -17.12 -17.16 17.63
N GLY A 114 -17.01 -18.18 16.79
CA GLY A 114 -17.27 -18.08 15.35
C GLY A 114 -16.15 -17.38 14.57
N ALA A 115 -15.10 -16.90 15.22
CA ALA A 115 -13.98 -16.26 14.53
C ALA A 115 -13.04 -17.31 13.89
N PHE A 116 -12.26 -16.92 12.89
CA PHE A 116 -11.11 -17.71 12.44
C PHE A 116 -9.87 -17.39 13.29
N TYR A 117 -10.02 -17.51 14.61
CA TYR A 117 -9.01 -17.19 15.60
C TYR A 117 -9.01 -18.23 16.73
N PRO A 118 -7.83 -18.76 17.13
CA PRO A 118 -7.76 -19.92 18.01
C PRO A 118 -8.09 -19.62 19.47
N ASN A 119 -7.69 -18.46 20.01
CA ASN A 119 -7.84 -18.16 21.44
C ASN A 119 -9.10 -17.31 21.71
N SER A 120 -10.10 -17.89 22.37
CA SER A 120 -11.38 -17.22 22.66
C SER A 120 -11.34 -16.24 23.84
N SER A 121 -10.25 -16.20 24.62
CA SER A 121 -10.08 -15.26 25.73
C SER A 121 -9.45 -13.93 25.32
N ASP A 122 -8.98 -13.82 24.08
CA ASP A 122 -8.33 -12.61 23.59
C ASP A 122 -9.39 -11.52 23.31
N PRO A 123 -8.99 -10.25 23.17
CA PRO A 123 -9.95 -9.17 22.94
C PRO A 123 -10.61 -9.30 21.56
N VAL A 124 -11.91 -8.98 21.48
CA VAL A 124 -12.73 -9.02 20.25
C VAL A 124 -12.05 -8.42 19.03
N VAL A 125 -11.34 -7.29 19.21
CA VAL A 125 -10.66 -6.59 18.11
C VAL A 125 -9.65 -7.45 17.36
N THR A 126 -9.09 -8.48 18.02
CA THR A 126 -8.08 -9.38 17.43
C THR A 126 -8.70 -10.40 16.48
N TYR A 127 -10.01 -10.63 16.58
CA TYR A 127 -10.74 -11.58 15.75
C TYR A 127 -11.11 -11.00 14.38
N ILE A 128 -11.22 -9.67 14.29
CA ILE A 128 -11.84 -8.97 13.17
C ILE A 128 -11.08 -9.23 11.86
N GLY A 129 -9.83 -8.76 11.77
CA GLY A 129 -9.10 -8.80 10.50
C GLY A 129 -8.79 -10.22 10.00
N VAL A 130 -8.47 -11.16 10.90
CA VAL A 130 -8.25 -12.57 10.49
C VAL A 130 -9.55 -13.19 9.96
N THR A 131 -10.68 -12.87 10.57
CA THR A 131 -11.98 -13.40 10.15
C THR A 131 -12.39 -12.81 8.81
N ALA A 132 -12.19 -11.51 8.60
CA ALA A 132 -12.43 -10.86 7.31
C ALA A 132 -11.59 -11.49 6.19
N ASN A 133 -10.31 -11.74 6.44
CA ASN A 133 -9.42 -12.40 5.48
C ASN A 133 -9.89 -13.82 5.13
N MET A 134 -10.31 -14.58 6.14
CA MET A 134 -10.79 -15.94 5.96
C MET A 134 -12.14 -15.99 5.23
N ILE A 135 -13.05 -15.02 5.44
CA ILE A 135 -14.30 -14.92 4.68
C ILE A 135 -14.02 -14.75 3.18
N ASN A 136 -13.10 -13.85 2.79
CA ASN A 136 -12.70 -13.67 1.39
C ASN A 136 -12.12 -14.97 0.78
N LEU A 137 -11.30 -15.70 1.55
CA LEU A 137 -10.76 -16.99 1.13
C LEU A 137 -11.88 -18.02 0.93
N ILE A 138 -12.76 -18.19 1.92
CA ILE A 138 -13.88 -19.14 1.86
C ILE A 138 -14.81 -18.82 0.69
N GLU A 139 -15.08 -17.55 0.40
CA GLU A 139 -15.85 -17.15 -0.76
C GLU A 139 -15.19 -17.60 -2.07
N THR A 140 -13.89 -17.29 -2.24
CA THR A 140 -13.14 -17.70 -3.43
C THR A 140 -13.17 -19.22 -3.61
N LEU A 141 -12.90 -19.96 -2.53
CA LEU A 141 -12.92 -21.43 -2.54
C LEU A 141 -14.32 -22.01 -2.77
N SER A 142 -15.38 -21.32 -2.30
CA SER A 142 -16.76 -21.74 -2.57
C SER A 142 -17.06 -21.67 -4.07
N LEU A 143 -16.61 -20.60 -4.75
CA LEU A 143 -16.71 -20.50 -6.21
C LEU A 143 -15.90 -21.58 -6.93
N GLU A 144 -14.67 -21.84 -6.50
CA GLU A 144 -13.82 -22.91 -7.07
C GLU A 144 -14.45 -24.30 -6.91
N ALA A 145 -15.10 -24.56 -5.78
CA ALA A 145 -15.78 -25.83 -5.49
C ALA A 145 -17.19 -25.92 -6.12
N GLY A 146 -17.72 -24.83 -6.69
CA GLY A 146 -19.09 -24.78 -7.19
C GLY A 146 -20.15 -24.85 -6.09
N GLU A 147 -19.82 -24.42 -4.87
CA GLU A 147 -20.69 -24.43 -3.70
C GLU A 147 -21.16 -23.01 -3.32
N PRO A 148 -22.36 -22.86 -2.73
CA PRO A 148 -22.74 -21.62 -2.08
C PRO A 148 -21.80 -21.28 -0.92
N PHE A 149 -21.52 -19.98 -0.75
CA PHE A 149 -20.80 -19.49 0.42
C PHE A 149 -21.55 -19.85 1.70
N SER A 150 -20.81 -20.36 2.69
CA SER A 150 -21.30 -20.58 4.05
C SER A 150 -20.15 -20.67 5.04
N LEU A 151 -20.43 -20.23 6.27
CA LEU A 151 -19.58 -20.44 7.44
C LEU A 151 -20.09 -21.64 8.24
N LYS A 152 -19.21 -22.27 9.01
CA LYS A 152 -19.54 -23.43 9.85
C LYS A 152 -20.28 -23.01 11.13
N TYR A 153 -19.92 -21.84 11.67
CA TYR A 153 -20.49 -21.26 12.88
C TYR A 153 -20.84 -19.78 12.65
N PRO A 154 -21.87 -19.24 13.33
CA PRO A 154 -22.17 -17.82 13.29
C PRO A 154 -21.07 -17.01 13.98
N LEU A 155 -20.85 -15.75 13.55
CA LEU A 155 -19.82 -14.85 14.08
C LEU A 155 -20.20 -14.26 15.45
N ARG A 156 -20.37 -15.11 16.47
CA ARG A 156 -20.87 -14.72 17.80
C ARG A 156 -20.02 -13.68 18.52
N PHE A 157 -18.74 -13.56 18.20
CA PHE A 157 -17.91 -12.51 18.79
C PHE A 157 -18.40 -11.09 18.46
N LEU A 158 -19.18 -10.92 17.38
CA LEU A 158 -19.79 -9.64 17.04
C LEU A 158 -20.95 -9.27 17.99
N ASP A 159 -21.51 -10.25 18.72
CA ASP A 159 -22.53 -10.01 19.75
C ASP A 159 -21.98 -9.12 20.90
N GLU A 160 -20.65 -9.09 21.07
CA GLU A 160 -19.99 -8.23 22.06
C GLU A 160 -20.00 -6.75 21.66
N ILE A 161 -20.25 -6.44 20.39
CA ILE A 161 -20.28 -5.09 19.81
C ILE A 161 -21.59 -4.81 19.04
N ASP A 162 -22.66 -5.53 19.37
CA ASP A 162 -23.96 -5.51 18.69
C ASP A 162 -24.80 -4.22 18.85
N THR A 163 -24.33 -3.27 19.64
CA THR A 163 -25.00 -2.00 19.89
C THR A 163 -24.04 -0.82 19.72
N PRO A 164 -24.53 0.37 19.32
CA PRO A 164 -23.71 1.57 19.17
C PRO A 164 -22.83 1.87 20.38
N ASP A 165 -23.37 1.71 21.60
CA ASP A 165 -22.63 1.97 22.85
C ASP A 165 -21.49 0.97 23.06
N ARG A 166 -21.75 -0.33 22.85
CA ARG A 166 -20.72 -1.38 22.99
C ARG A 166 -19.63 -1.24 21.93
N LEU A 167 -20.00 -0.97 20.69
CA LEU A 167 -19.06 -0.69 19.61
C LEU A 167 -18.19 0.52 19.94
N THR A 168 -18.81 1.64 20.34
CA THR A 168 -18.08 2.87 20.71
C THR A 168 -17.13 2.61 21.87
N ALA A 169 -17.55 1.85 22.88
CA ALA A 169 -16.68 1.48 24.00
C ALA A 169 -15.47 0.65 23.56
N MET A 170 -15.66 -0.30 22.63
CA MET A 170 -14.55 -1.05 22.03
C MET A 170 -13.60 -0.11 21.28
N LEU A 171 -14.12 0.77 20.42
CA LEU A 171 -13.31 1.71 19.64
C LEU A 171 -12.52 2.69 20.53
N ASP A 172 -13.14 3.22 21.58
CA ASP A 172 -12.49 4.08 22.56
C ASP A 172 -11.35 3.38 23.31
N ASP A 173 -11.50 2.08 23.61
CA ASP A 173 -10.48 1.32 24.31
C ASP A 173 -9.29 0.97 23.40
N VAL A 174 -9.55 0.44 22.21
CA VAL A 174 -8.51 -0.02 21.27
C VAL A 174 -7.77 1.15 20.61
N SER A 175 -8.36 2.34 20.58
CA SER A 175 -7.69 3.56 20.11
C SER A 175 -6.66 4.11 21.11
N ARG A 176 -6.67 3.66 22.38
CA ARG A 176 -5.76 4.16 23.42
C ARG A 176 -4.54 3.27 23.60
N VAL A 177 -3.38 3.83 23.29
CA VAL A 177 -2.10 3.14 23.26
C VAL A 177 -1.23 3.57 24.44
N GLY A 178 -0.66 2.59 25.14
CA GLY A 178 0.27 2.80 26.25
C GLY A 178 1.71 2.95 25.77
N TRP A 179 2.60 3.47 26.63
CA TRP A 179 3.98 3.77 26.26
C TRP A 179 4.79 2.59 25.70
N ILE A 180 4.46 1.34 26.10
CA ILE A 180 5.09 0.13 25.56
C ILE A 180 4.55 -0.19 24.18
N GLY A 181 3.23 -0.28 24.02
CA GLY A 181 2.66 -0.64 22.72
C GLY A 181 2.71 0.48 21.69
N ARG A 182 3.10 1.72 22.05
CA ARG A 182 3.60 2.72 21.08
C ARG A 182 4.79 2.21 20.25
N LYS A 183 5.54 1.22 20.75
CA LYS A 183 6.69 0.61 20.07
C LYS A 183 6.32 -0.63 19.24
N ILE A 184 5.05 -1.03 19.25
CA ILE A 184 4.50 -2.21 18.56
C ILE A 184 3.33 -1.72 17.69
N LYS A 185 2.92 -2.48 16.66
CA LYS A 185 1.71 -2.15 15.90
C LYS A 185 0.49 -2.09 16.84
N PRO A 186 -0.25 -0.97 16.92
CA PRO A 186 -1.43 -0.87 17.77
C PRO A 186 -2.58 -1.75 17.28
N ALA A 187 -3.39 -2.27 18.21
CA ALA A 187 -4.62 -2.99 17.88
C ALA A 187 -5.67 -2.12 17.16
N PHE A 188 -5.50 -0.79 17.19
CA PHE A 188 -6.30 0.18 16.44
C PHE A 188 -6.47 -0.19 14.96
N VAL A 189 -5.44 -0.76 14.33
CA VAL A 189 -5.51 -1.20 12.92
C VAL A 189 -6.64 -2.19 12.66
N SER A 190 -6.93 -3.09 13.61
CA SER A 190 -7.98 -4.09 13.46
C SER A 190 -9.37 -3.55 13.75
N ALA A 191 -9.47 -2.42 14.46
CA ALA A 191 -10.72 -1.68 14.55
C ALA A 191 -11.10 -1.04 13.20
N ILE A 192 -10.12 -0.57 12.44
CA ILE A 192 -10.32 -0.06 11.07
C ILE A 192 -10.81 -1.19 10.16
N GLU A 193 -10.25 -2.41 10.31
CA GLU A 193 -10.60 -3.61 9.53
C GLU A 193 -12.03 -4.12 9.82
N LEU A 194 -12.75 -3.57 10.80
CA LEU A 194 -14.18 -3.88 10.98
C LEU A 194 -15.02 -3.43 9.77
N GLN A 195 -14.56 -2.41 9.04
CA GLN A 195 -15.19 -2.02 7.78
C GLN A 195 -15.27 -3.20 6.79
N ASP A 196 -14.20 -4.00 6.68
CA ASP A 196 -14.18 -5.13 5.76
C ASP A 196 -15.25 -6.17 6.11
N LEU A 197 -15.50 -6.41 7.41
CA LEU A 197 -16.57 -7.29 7.87
C LEU A 197 -17.96 -6.70 7.62
N ILE A 198 -18.14 -5.39 7.79
CA ILE A 198 -19.41 -4.71 7.48
C ILE A 198 -19.71 -4.84 5.98
N ASP A 199 -18.74 -4.55 5.11
CA ASP A 199 -18.90 -4.64 3.66
C ASP A 199 -19.16 -6.09 3.20
N GLN A 200 -18.45 -7.06 3.80
CA GLN A 200 -18.68 -8.49 3.55
C GLN A 200 -20.07 -8.92 4.02
N ASP A 201 -20.54 -8.43 5.16
CA ASP A 201 -21.86 -8.72 5.68
C ASP A 201 -22.98 -8.18 4.77
N GLU A 202 -22.86 -6.94 4.29
CA GLU A 202 -23.83 -6.37 3.35
C GLU A 202 -23.92 -7.18 2.05
N ARG A 203 -22.81 -7.77 1.63
CA ARG A 203 -22.70 -8.54 0.40
C ARG A 203 -23.12 -10.01 0.54
N LEU A 204 -22.81 -10.64 1.68
CA LEU A 204 -22.96 -12.09 1.90
C LEU A 204 -24.03 -12.45 2.94
N GLY A 205 -24.54 -11.49 3.72
CA GLY A 205 -25.58 -11.67 4.73
C GLY A 205 -25.17 -12.60 5.88
N ILE A 206 -24.06 -12.29 6.57
CA ILE A 206 -23.39 -13.21 7.52
C ILE A 206 -23.87 -13.01 8.97
N TYR A 207 -23.95 -11.77 9.42
CA TYR A 207 -24.24 -11.33 10.78
C TYR A 207 -25.47 -10.42 10.86
N GLY A 208 -25.59 -9.44 9.94
CA GLY A 208 -26.69 -8.47 9.91
C GLY A 208 -26.43 -7.20 10.72
N PHE A 209 -25.37 -6.46 10.41
CA PHE A 209 -25.10 -5.15 11.03
C PHE A 209 -26.27 -4.17 10.81
N SER A 210 -26.83 -3.61 11.88
CA SER A 210 -27.90 -2.62 11.77
C SER A 210 -27.39 -1.28 11.22
N ASP A 211 -28.25 -0.51 10.56
CA ASP A 211 -27.90 0.81 10.05
C ASP A 211 -27.45 1.77 11.17
N GLU A 212 -28.03 1.65 12.37
CA GLU A 212 -27.62 2.42 13.55
C GLU A 212 -26.20 2.08 13.98
N LEU A 213 -25.83 0.80 13.95
CA LEU A 213 -24.49 0.32 14.31
C LEU A 213 -23.44 0.76 13.29
N LYS A 214 -23.75 0.63 11.99
CA LYS A 214 -22.90 1.13 10.89
C LYS A 214 -22.70 2.64 10.99
N HIS A 215 -23.78 3.39 11.22
CA HIS A 215 -23.69 4.83 11.41
C HIS A 215 -22.82 5.20 12.62
N ALA A 216 -22.96 4.51 13.76
CA ALA A 216 -22.12 4.74 14.93
C ALA A 216 -20.63 4.46 14.66
N PHE A 217 -20.33 3.40 13.90
CA PHE A 217 -18.96 3.07 13.47
C PHE A 217 -18.33 4.23 12.69
N TYR A 218 -18.98 4.67 11.60
CA TYR A 218 -18.49 5.75 10.77
C TYR A 218 -18.43 7.08 11.53
N ARG A 219 -19.42 7.35 12.38
CA ARG A 219 -19.47 8.55 13.21
C ARG A 219 -18.30 8.62 14.19
N TRP A 220 -17.90 7.49 14.78
CA TRP A 220 -16.77 7.44 15.69
C TRP A 220 -15.47 7.88 14.99
N PHE A 221 -15.17 7.32 13.81
CA PHE A 221 -14.01 7.74 13.03
C PHE A 221 -14.12 9.17 12.56
N TYR A 222 -15.32 9.60 12.17
CA TYR A 222 -15.57 10.98 11.77
C TYR A 222 -15.16 11.93 12.89
N ASP A 223 -15.71 11.75 14.10
CA ASP A 223 -15.46 12.59 15.26
C ASP A 223 -14.04 12.47 15.82
N ASN A 224 -13.33 11.38 15.51
CA ASN A 224 -11.95 11.13 15.94
C ASN A 224 -10.87 11.53 14.91
N GLN A 225 -11.22 12.30 13.88
CA GLN A 225 -10.23 12.94 13.02
C GLN A 225 -9.52 14.10 13.76
N ASN A 226 -8.20 14.21 13.64
CA ASN A 226 -7.45 15.32 14.22
C ASN A 226 -7.71 16.62 13.43
N PRO A 227 -8.18 17.71 14.07
CA PRO A 227 -8.49 18.95 13.37
C PRO A 227 -7.25 19.78 12.95
N ASP A 228 -6.10 19.56 13.57
CA ASP A 228 -4.87 20.31 13.29
C ASP A 228 -4.10 19.71 12.11
N THR A 229 -4.08 18.38 12.01
CA THR A 229 -3.40 17.64 10.94
C THR A 229 -4.33 17.11 9.86
N GLY A 230 -5.63 16.96 10.16
CA GLY A 230 -6.59 16.28 9.30
C GLY A 230 -6.43 14.75 9.27
N LEU A 231 -5.49 14.18 10.03
CA LEU A 231 -5.18 12.75 10.02
C LEU A 231 -5.90 11.99 11.13
N TRP A 232 -5.90 10.67 11.00
CA TRP A 232 -6.34 9.72 12.02
C TRP A 232 -5.15 8.96 12.58
N GLY A 233 -5.35 8.41 13.77
CA GLY A 233 -4.38 7.55 14.42
C GLY A 233 -4.76 7.23 15.86
N PRO A 234 -3.96 6.39 16.52
CA PRO A 234 -4.15 6.07 17.93
C PRO A 234 -3.92 7.29 18.84
N ARG A 235 -4.55 7.25 20.01
CA ARG A 235 -4.39 8.23 21.09
C ARG A 235 -3.47 7.69 22.17
N ASP A 236 -2.71 8.57 22.78
CA ASP A 236 -1.98 8.21 23.97
C ASP A 236 -2.95 7.98 25.13
N ARG A 237 -2.77 6.86 25.85
CA ARG A 237 -3.65 6.51 26.97
C ARG A 237 -3.54 7.49 28.15
N SER A 238 -2.38 8.14 28.35
CA SER A 238 -2.17 9.04 29.48
C SER A 238 -2.66 10.47 29.24
N THR A 239 -2.56 10.97 28.00
CA THR A 239 -2.98 12.33 27.65
C THR A 239 -4.31 12.39 26.90
N GLY A 240 -4.73 11.30 26.25
CA GLY A 240 -5.88 11.29 25.33
C GLY A 240 -5.61 11.96 23.98
N GLU A 241 -4.42 12.54 23.79
CA GLU A 241 -4.03 13.22 22.57
C GLU A 241 -3.67 12.20 21.48
N MET A 242 -3.98 12.51 20.22
CA MET A 242 -3.59 11.67 19.10
C MET A 242 -2.06 11.67 18.96
N ILE A 243 -1.47 10.48 18.91
CA ILE A 243 -0.01 10.31 18.83
C ILE A 243 0.47 10.91 17.51
N ASP A 244 1.45 11.82 17.61
CA ASP A 244 2.06 12.55 16.49
C ASP A 244 1.06 13.26 15.57
N GLY A 245 -0.16 13.50 16.06
CA GLY A 245 -1.26 14.05 15.26
C GLY A 245 -1.86 13.09 14.24
N GLY A 246 -1.56 11.79 14.33
CA GLY A 246 -2.01 10.77 13.38
C GLY A 246 -0.95 10.39 12.34
N ASP A 247 -1.22 9.38 11.54
CA ASP A 247 -0.29 8.92 10.50
C ASP A 247 -0.98 8.67 9.15
N ILE A 248 -0.20 8.79 8.09
CA ILE A 248 -0.65 8.63 6.70
C ILE A 248 -1.14 7.19 6.44
N GLY A 249 -0.56 6.19 7.10
CA GLY A 249 -0.88 4.79 6.91
C GLY A 249 -2.29 4.43 7.38
N ASP A 250 -2.61 4.75 8.64
CA ASP A 250 -3.95 4.51 9.19
C ASP A 250 -4.98 5.41 8.50
N SER A 251 -4.64 6.69 8.26
CA SER A 251 -5.50 7.63 7.54
C SER A 251 -5.85 7.16 6.13
N GLY A 252 -4.90 6.54 5.42
CA GLY A 252 -5.13 5.98 4.09
C GLY A 252 -6.08 4.79 4.06
N LYS A 253 -6.28 4.09 5.19
CA LYS A 253 -7.33 3.08 5.34
C LYS A 253 -8.68 3.74 5.68
N ILE A 254 -8.69 4.64 6.67
CA ILE A 254 -9.92 5.26 7.21
C ILE A 254 -10.61 6.18 6.20
N ILE A 255 -9.85 6.90 5.37
CA ILE A 255 -10.45 7.83 4.40
C ILE A 255 -11.44 7.17 3.43
N LYS A 256 -11.24 5.88 3.14
CA LYS A 256 -12.11 5.10 2.25
C LYS A 256 -13.51 4.86 2.84
N MET A 257 -13.69 5.10 4.14
CA MET A 257 -15.01 5.13 4.77
C MET A 257 -15.79 6.37 4.37
N PHE A 258 -15.12 7.47 4.00
CA PHE A 258 -15.76 8.77 3.79
C PHE A 258 -15.77 9.22 2.35
N VAL A 259 -14.82 8.75 1.53
CA VAL A 259 -14.76 9.08 0.09
C VAL A 259 -14.49 7.86 -0.77
N ASP A 260 -15.04 7.88 -1.99
CA ASP A 260 -14.81 6.86 -3.01
C ASP A 260 -13.42 6.99 -3.65
N ALA A 261 -13.16 6.16 -4.67
CA ALA A 261 -11.89 6.16 -5.40
C ALA A 261 -11.61 7.43 -6.20
N ASP A 262 -12.60 8.30 -6.40
CA ASP A 262 -12.52 9.56 -7.14
C ASP A 262 -12.60 10.79 -6.20
N GLY A 263 -12.64 10.56 -4.89
CA GLY A 263 -12.69 11.59 -3.86
C GLY A 263 -14.08 12.17 -3.61
N ASN A 264 -15.16 11.52 -4.08
CA ASN A 264 -16.52 11.94 -3.78
C ASN A 264 -16.96 11.41 -2.42
N ASN A 265 -17.71 12.22 -1.65
CA ASN A 265 -18.21 11.80 -0.34
C ASN A 265 -19.20 10.62 -0.45
N ILE A 266 -18.97 9.56 0.34
CA ILE A 266 -19.85 8.39 0.44
C ILE A 266 -21.06 8.70 1.33
N HIS A 267 -20.83 9.41 2.44
CA HIS A 267 -21.85 9.74 3.45
C HIS A 267 -22.17 11.25 3.42
N PRO A 268 -23.38 11.66 2.99
CA PRO A 268 -23.76 13.08 2.91
C PRO A 268 -23.75 13.82 4.25
N ASP A 269 -24.01 13.12 5.35
CA ASP A 269 -24.04 13.62 6.72
C ASP A 269 -22.67 13.58 7.42
N MET A 270 -21.69 12.91 6.81
CA MET A 270 -20.30 12.79 7.27
C MET A 270 -19.31 13.08 6.12
N PRO A 271 -19.36 14.26 5.49
CA PRO A 271 -18.45 14.60 4.39
C PRO A 271 -17.02 14.76 4.91
N LEU A 272 -16.02 14.35 4.13
CA LEU A 272 -14.61 14.45 4.50
C LEU A 272 -14.24 15.87 4.97
N ARG A 273 -13.61 15.96 6.15
CA ARG A 273 -13.21 17.25 6.76
C ARG A 273 -11.71 17.48 6.64
N TYR A 274 -11.32 18.74 6.85
CA TYR A 274 -9.93 19.18 7.01
C TYR A 274 -9.02 18.80 5.83
N THR A 275 -9.55 18.85 4.61
CA THR A 275 -8.80 18.49 3.40
C THR A 275 -7.54 19.32 3.22
N ASP A 276 -7.58 20.61 3.58
CA ASP A 276 -6.43 21.51 3.63
C ASP A 276 -5.35 21.04 4.61
N ARG A 277 -5.75 20.58 5.80
CA ARG A 277 -4.83 20.03 6.81
C ARG A 277 -4.25 18.69 6.38
N ILE A 278 -5.07 17.83 5.76
CA ILE A 278 -4.63 16.58 5.15
C ILE A 278 -3.51 16.85 4.14
N PHE A 279 -3.70 17.81 3.22
CA PHE A 279 -2.66 18.19 2.26
C PHE A 279 -1.39 18.66 2.95
N ALA A 280 -1.49 19.64 3.85
CA ALA A 280 -0.34 20.21 4.54
C ALA A 280 0.47 19.14 5.30
N SER A 281 -0.21 18.28 6.07
CA SER A 281 0.43 17.22 6.86
C SER A 281 1.06 16.15 5.98
N THR A 282 0.37 15.75 4.91
CA THR A 282 0.89 14.72 4.00
C THR A 282 2.08 15.25 3.20
N ILE A 283 2.03 16.48 2.67
CA ILE A 283 3.17 17.12 2.00
C ILE A 283 4.36 17.23 2.96
N ALA A 284 4.14 17.59 4.23
CA ALA A 284 5.21 17.63 5.22
C ALA A 284 5.83 16.24 5.47
N GLY A 285 5.02 15.18 5.46
CA GLY A 285 5.48 13.79 5.54
C GLY A 285 6.29 13.37 4.30
N LEU A 286 5.76 13.65 3.10
CA LEU A 286 6.38 13.33 1.81
C LEU A 286 7.71 14.08 1.61
N SER A 287 7.83 15.29 2.17
CA SER A 287 9.05 16.10 2.08
C SER A 287 10.20 15.63 2.99
N ARG A 288 9.99 14.62 3.83
CA ARG A 288 11.06 14.10 4.70
C ARG A 288 12.11 13.40 3.85
N PRO A 289 13.42 13.63 4.11
CA PRO A 289 14.48 12.94 3.37
C PRO A 289 14.45 11.43 3.62
N MET A 290 14.89 10.67 2.63
CA MET A 290 15.04 9.22 2.75
C MET A 290 16.07 8.91 3.87
N PRO A 291 15.75 8.01 4.82
CA PRO A 291 16.68 7.62 5.88
C PRO A 291 17.87 6.80 5.36
N ASP A 292 18.97 6.77 6.12
CA ASP A 292 20.16 5.99 5.74
C ASP A 292 20.03 4.48 6.04
N THR A 293 19.25 4.12 7.07
CA THR A 293 19.11 2.73 7.52
C THR A 293 18.13 1.94 6.66
N ALA A 294 18.36 0.64 6.45
CA ALA A 294 17.50 -0.20 5.62
C ALA A 294 16.03 -0.20 6.08
N ASP A 295 15.77 -0.43 7.38
CA ASP A 295 14.43 -0.39 7.96
C ASP A 295 13.77 1.00 7.79
N GLY A 296 14.57 2.06 7.95
CA GLY A 296 14.12 3.44 7.75
C GLY A 296 13.74 3.71 6.30
N ARG A 297 14.53 3.23 5.33
CA ARG A 297 14.23 3.33 3.90
C ARG A 297 12.94 2.59 3.55
N HIS A 298 12.79 1.36 4.03
CA HIS A 298 11.59 0.56 3.78
C HIS A 298 10.33 1.29 4.30
N ARG A 299 10.36 1.78 5.55
CA ARG A 299 9.24 2.55 6.10
C ARG A 299 8.99 3.84 5.31
N TRP A 300 10.06 4.55 4.94
CA TRP A 300 9.95 5.78 4.17
C TRP A 300 9.25 5.55 2.83
N ILE A 301 9.62 4.52 2.06
CA ILE A 301 8.95 4.17 0.80
C ILE A 301 7.44 3.95 1.02
N LEU A 302 7.08 3.14 2.03
CA LEU A 302 5.68 2.87 2.33
C LEU A 302 4.91 4.15 2.66
N ASP A 303 5.51 5.07 3.41
CA ASP A 303 4.89 6.35 3.74
C ASP A 303 4.77 7.25 2.48
N GLN A 304 5.73 7.19 1.56
CA GLN A 304 5.66 7.90 0.27
C GLN A 304 4.54 7.33 -0.62
N ASP A 305 4.54 6.02 -0.89
CA ASP A 305 3.52 5.36 -1.71
C ASP A 305 2.11 5.62 -1.18
N ARG A 306 1.92 5.48 0.14
CA ARG A 306 0.64 5.74 0.80
C ARG A 306 0.27 7.21 0.75
N GLY A 307 1.21 8.13 0.98
CA GLY A 307 0.95 9.56 0.95
C GLY A 307 0.58 10.06 -0.44
N PHE A 308 1.30 9.62 -1.49
CA PHE A 308 0.92 9.98 -2.86
C PHE A 308 -0.43 9.39 -3.25
N ARG A 309 -0.69 8.11 -2.94
CA ARG A 309 -2.00 7.49 -3.17
C ARG A 309 -3.10 8.24 -2.42
N PHE A 310 -2.83 8.64 -1.18
CA PHE A 310 -3.75 9.38 -0.33
C PHE A 310 -4.13 10.72 -0.97
N LEU A 311 -3.14 11.49 -1.44
CA LEU A 311 -3.35 12.80 -2.06
C LEU A 311 -4.01 12.71 -3.45
N THR A 312 -3.47 11.85 -4.31
CA THR A 312 -3.87 11.78 -5.73
C THR A 312 -5.20 11.08 -5.94
N ARG A 313 -5.60 10.17 -5.05
CA ARG A 313 -6.85 9.41 -5.19
C ARG A 313 -8.02 10.04 -4.43
N TYR A 314 -7.80 10.44 -3.18
CA TYR A 314 -8.92 10.71 -2.27
C TYR A 314 -9.17 12.19 -2.03
N VAL A 315 -8.15 13.05 -2.12
CA VAL A 315 -8.29 14.47 -1.79
C VAL A 315 -7.93 15.42 -2.93
N TRP A 316 -7.47 14.92 -4.08
CA TRP A 316 -6.94 15.72 -5.18
C TRP A 316 -7.84 16.87 -5.65
N ASN A 317 -9.16 16.64 -5.65
CA ASN A 317 -10.16 17.62 -6.07
C ASN A 317 -10.20 18.87 -5.18
N ASN A 318 -9.72 18.78 -3.95
CA ASN A 318 -9.68 19.89 -2.98
C ASN A 318 -8.35 20.66 -2.99
N ALA A 319 -7.37 20.23 -3.79
CA ALA A 319 -6.04 20.82 -3.82
C ALA A 319 -6.01 22.17 -4.53
N THR A 320 -5.31 23.13 -3.95
CA THR A 320 -4.91 24.38 -4.61
C THR A 320 -3.88 24.11 -5.71
N LYS A 321 -3.73 25.05 -6.65
CA LYS A 321 -2.72 24.93 -7.72
C LYS A 321 -1.30 24.74 -7.17
N THR A 322 -0.93 25.47 -6.13
CA THR A 322 0.39 25.37 -5.49
C THR A 322 0.61 24.02 -4.82
N GLU A 323 -0.41 23.43 -4.19
CA GLU A 323 -0.32 22.07 -3.64
C GLU A 323 -0.16 21.04 -4.76
N LYS A 324 -0.92 21.16 -5.86
CA LYS A 324 -0.76 20.26 -7.02
C LYS A 324 0.65 20.33 -7.62
N GLU A 325 1.21 21.53 -7.76
CA GLU A 325 2.58 21.73 -8.23
C GLU A 325 3.62 21.14 -7.26
N THR A 326 3.41 21.30 -5.95
CA THR A 326 4.29 20.72 -4.91
C THR A 326 4.25 19.20 -4.93
N VAL A 327 3.06 18.61 -4.98
CA VAL A 327 2.88 17.15 -5.05
C VAL A 327 3.48 16.59 -6.33
N ARG A 328 3.32 17.27 -7.47
CA ARG A 328 3.95 16.88 -8.73
C ARG A 328 5.47 16.81 -8.59
N ALA A 329 6.11 17.85 -8.05
CA ALA A 329 7.56 17.88 -7.88
C ALA A 329 8.06 16.77 -6.93
N LEU A 330 7.35 16.54 -5.83
CA LEU A 330 7.66 15.45 -4.90
C LEU A 330 7.51 14.08 -5.56
N LEU A 331 6.46 13.89 -6.36
CA LEU A 331 6.21 12.63 -7.07
C LEU A 331 7.26 12.39 -8.16
N GLU A 332 7.65 13.41 -8.92
CA GLU A 332 8.75 13.33 -9.91
C GLU A 332 10.05 12.88 -9.23
N GLN A 333 10.37 13.45 -8.06
CA GLN A 333 11.53 13.04 -7.27
C GLN A 333 11.40 11.60 -6.76
N PHE A 334 10.21 11.21 -6.29
CA PHE A 334 9.96 9.86 -5.79
C PHE A 334 10.08 8.81 -6.89
N VAL A 335 9.44 9.02 -8.05
CA VAL A 335 9.56 8.14 -9.22
C VAL A 335 11.02 8.01 -9.65
N THR A 336 11.74 9.13 -9.76
CA THR A 336 13.17 9.12 -10.09
C THR A 336 13.98 8.30 -9.09
N THR A 337 13.69 8.44 -7.80
CA THR A 337 14.34 7.67 -6.72
C THR A 337 14.01 6.18 -6.82
N ARG A 338 12.77 5.83 -7.13
CA ARG A 338 12.32 4.44 -7.30
C ARG A 338 13.05 3.77 -8.45
N PHE A 339 13.17 4.44 -9.59
CA PHE A 339 13.95 3.92 -10.70
C PHE A 339 15.46 3.82 -10.41
N ALA A 340 16.03 4.84 -9.77
CA ALA A 340 17.47 4.85 -9.50
C ALA A 340 17.93 3.75 -8.53
N LEU A 341 17.05 3.35 -7.60
CA LEU A 341 17.40 2.45 -6.51
C LEU A 341 16.76 1.05 -6.62
N TYR A 342 15.58 0.91 -7.22
CA TYR A 342 14.81 -0.34 -7.14
C TYR A 342 14.54 -0.97 -8.50
N TYR A 343 14.70 -0.24 -9.60
CA TYR A 343 14.51 -0.80 -10.93
C TYR A 343 15.73 -1.63 -11.34
N GLN A 344 15.50 -2.86 -11.81
CA GLN A 344 16.52 -3.79 -12.26
C GLN A 344 16.56 -3.79 -13.80
N PRO A 345 17.48 -3.05 -14.45
CA PRO A 345 17.39 -2.79 -15.89
C PRO A 345 17.55 -4.05 -16.75
N GLN A 346 18.26 -5.06 -16.25
CA GLN A 346 18.46 -6.33 -16.96
C GLN A 346 17.23 -7.23 -16.92
N GLU A 347 16.36 -7.03 -15.93
CA GLU A 347 15.15 -7.82 -15.73
C GLU A 347 13.89 -7.09 -16.17
N GLY A 348 13.91 -5.75 -16.21
CA GLY A 348 12.73 -4.99 -16.61
C GLY A 348 11.67 -4.81 -15.51
N ALA A 349 12.02 -5.09 -14.26
CA ALA A 349 11.12 -5.11 -13.11
C ALA A 349 11.77 -4.46 -11.87
N PHE A 350 11.07 -4.46 -10.72
CA PHE A 350 11.53 -3.78 -9.51
C PHE A 350 11.78 -4.74 -8.36
N SER A 351 12.81 -4.45 -7.57
CA SER A 351 13.05 -5.07 -6.27
C SER A 351 12.37 -4.30 -5.14
N LEU A 352 12.11 -4.99 -4.03
CA LEU A 352 11.60 -4.37 -2.80
C LEU A 352 12.71 -3.59 -2.07
N TYR A 353 13.95 -4.06 -2.18
CA TYR A 353 15.11 -3.48 -1.52
C TYR A 353 16.09 -2.88 -2.53
N PRO A 354 16.74 -1.75 -2.20
CA PRO A 354 17.53 -0.98 -3.16
C PRO A 354 18.87 -1.64 -3.55
N ASP A 355 19.35 -2.57 -2.72
CA ASP A 355 20.63 -3.26 -2.91
C ASP A 355 20.41 -4.73 -3.32
N ALA A 356 19.20 -5.08 -3.78
CA ALA A 356 18.89 -6.43 -4.24
C ALA A 356 19.47 -6.68 -5.65
N ASP A 357 19.95 -7.90 -5.89
CA ASP A 357 20.51 -8.30 -7.18
C ASP A 357 19.44 -8.60 -8.25
N HIS A 358 18.21 -8.86 -7.82
CA HIS A 358 17.10 -9.34 -8.66
C HIS A 358 15.79 -8.63 -8.31
N ALA A 359 14.88 -8.55 -9.27
CA ALA A 359 13.54 -8.04 -9.04
C ALA A 359 12.67 -9.08 -8.30
N ASP A 360 11.62 -8.61 -7.64
CA ASP A 360 10.69 -9.46 -6.91
C ASP A 360 9.24 -8.97 -7.05
N LEU A 361 8.29 -9.84 -6.71
CA LEU A 361 6.86 -9.54 -6.85
C LEU A 361 6.41 -8.40 -5.95
N ASP A 362 6.99 -8.23 -4.76
CA ASP A 362 6.58 -7.17 -3.83
C ASP A 362 7.03 -5.80 -4.35
N GLY A 363 8.30 -5.68 -4.75
CA GLY A 363 8.85 -4.47 -5.37
C GLY A 363 8.13 -4.08 -6.65
N THR A 364 7.84 -5.07 -7.51
CA THR A 364 7.13 -4.88 -8.79
C THR A 364 5.66 -4.54 -8.56
N SER A 365 5.00 -5.12 -7.56
CA SER A 365 3.62 -4.79 -7.18
C SER A 365 3.49 -3.35 -6.68
N GLU A 366 4.42 -2.89 -5.82
CA GLU A 366 4.45 -1.51 -5.34
C GLU A 366 4.73 -0.54 -6.49
N ALA A 367 5.69 -0.85 -7.36
CA ALA A 367 5.95 -0.04 -8.56
C ALA A 367 4.73 0.06 -9.49
N ALA A 368 4.03 -1.05 -9.75
CA ALA A 368 2.78 -1.03 -10.51
C ALA A 368 1.70 -0.18 -9.82
N GLY A 369 1.67 -0.17 -8.49
CA GLY A 369 0.80 0.71 -7.70
C GLY A 369 1.16 2.18 -7.85
N MET A 370 2.45 2.50 -7.90
CA MET A 370 2.96 3.84 -8.18
C MET A 370 2.53 4.37 -9.54
N LEU A 371 2.67 3.55 -10.59
CA LEU A 371 2.23 3.93 -11.94
C LEU A 371 0.71 4.22 -11.98
N ASP A 372 -0.10 3.43 -11.25
CA ASP A 372 -1.54 3.67 -11.16
C ASP A 372 -1.85 5.02 -10.50
N TYR A 373 -1.32 5.28 -9.29
CA TYR A 373 -1.66 6.52 -8.60
C TYR A 373 -0.99 7.77 -9.20
N ALA A 374 0.10 7.61 -9.98
CA ALA A 374 0.68 8.69 -10.78
C ALA A 374 -0.12 8.99 -12.05
N GLY A 375 -1.08 8.12 -12.40
CA GLY A 375 -1.93 8.24 -13.59
C GLY A 375 -1.31 7.65 -14.86
N GLU A 376 -0.16 7.00 -14.80
CA GLU A 376 0.53 6.45 -15.98
C GLU A 376 -0.20 5.27 -16.62
N LEU A 377 -1.00 4.53 -15.84
CA LEU A 377 -1.74 3.36 -16.33
C LEU A 377 -3.13 3.69 -16.90
N SER A 378 -3.60 4.94 -16.78
CA SER A 378 -4.92 5.37 -17.23
C SER A 378 -4.92 6.79 -17.76
N ALA A 379 -5.27 6.97 -19.04
CA ALA A 379 -5.36 8.30 -19.66
C ALA A 379 -6.39 9.21 -18.97
N GLU A 380 -7.51 8.65 -18.50
CA GLU A 380 -8.52 9.38 -17.74
C GLU A 380 -7.94 9.90 -16.41
N ARG A 381 -7.24 9.02 -15.68
CA ARG A 381 -6.61 9.39 -14.42
C ARG A 381 -5.48 10.40 -14.63
N GLN A 382 -4.65 10.22 -15.66
CA GLN A 382 -3.62 11.18 -16.03
C GLN A 382 -4.23 12.57 -16.28
N ALA A 383 -5.34 12.63 -17.02
CA ALA A 383 -6.04 13.88 -17.30
C ALA A 383 -6.65 14.51 -16.04
N ALA A 384 -7.22 13.70 -15.14
CA ALA A 384 -7.77 14.18 -13.86
C ALA A 384 -6.67 14.75 -12.94
N LEU A 385 -5.48 14.15 -12.95
CA LEU A 385 -4.36 14.60 -12.13
C LEU A 385 -3.66 15.83 -12.73
N TRP A 386 -3.28 15.75 -14.01
CA TRP A 386 -2.30 16.65 -14.62
C TRP A 386 -2.87 17.55 -15.71
N GLY A 387 -4.14 17.36 -16.08
CA GLY A 387 -4.79 18.01 -17.22
C GLY A 387 -4.77 17.13 -18.48
N GLY A 388 -5.78 17.28 -19.32
CA GLY A 388 -5.84 16.57 -20.60
C GLY A 388 -4.84 17.10 -21.64
N PRO A 389 -4.64 16.39 -22.76
CA PRO A 389 -3.64 16.73 -23.78
C PRO A 389 -3.70 18.18 -24.28
N ALA A 390 -4.91 18.72 -24.46
CA ALA A 390 -5.13 20.12 -24.89
C ALA A 390 -4.59 21.17 -23.89
N MET A 391 -4.36 20.78 -22.63
CA MET A 391 -3.80 21.65 -21.59
C MET A 391 -2.30 21.41 -21.37
N THR A 392 -1.82 20.19 -21.58
CA THR A 392 -0.46 19.79 -21.22
C THR A 392 0.52 19.85 -22.38
N ILE A 393 0.04 19.67 -23.62
CA ILE A 393 0.84 19.66 -24.83
C ILE A 393 0.98 21.09 -25.36
N ARG A 394 2.22 21.50 -25.60
CA ARG A 394 2.56 22.67 -26.40
C ARG A 394 2.93 22.21 -27.81
N ASP A 395 2.15 22.62 -28.80
CA ASP A 395 2.48 22.39 -30.21
C ASP A 395 3.68 23.24 -30.63
N LEU A 396 4.65 22.59 -31.26
CA LEU A 396 5.72 23.21 -32.02
C LEU A 396 5.27 23.36 -33.47
N GLU A 397 5.87 24.31 -34.18
CA GLU A 397 5.61 24.49 -35.61
C GLU A 397 5.94 23.19 -36.38
N PRO A 398 5.05 22.73 -37.28
CA PRO A 398 5.35 21.62 -38.17
C PRO A 398 6.64 21.86 -38.96
N MET A 399 7.39 20.79 -39.21
CA MET A 399 8.69 20.85 -39.85
C MET A 399 8.75 19.91 -41.05
N ALA A 400 8.89 20.49 -42.24
CA ALA A 400 9.16 19.75 -43.45
C ALA A 400 10.67 19.50 -43.57
N VAL A 401 11.08 18.23 -43.70
CA VAL A 401 12.47 17.78 -43.64
C VAL A 401 12.79 16.80 -44.76
N ASP A 402 14.00 16.89 -45.31
CA ASP A 402 14.53 15.89 -46.23
C ASP A 402 14.97 14.62 -45.49
N ALA A 403 15.38 14.74 -44.22
CA ALA A 403 15.72 13.64 -43.33
C ALA A 403 15.53 14.05 -41.86
N LEU A 404 15.19 13.10 -40.99
CA LEU A 404 15.27 13.30 -39.55
C LEU A 404 16.69 13.02 -39.06
N ASP A 405 17.40 14.08 -38.68
CA ASP A 405 18.70 14.02 -38.03
C ASP A 405 18.65 14.65 -36.63
N ASP A 406 19.80 14.73 -35.95
CA ASP A 406 19.91 15.30 -34.61
C ASP A 406 19.42 16.76 -34.55
N GLU A 407 19.62 17.54 -35.62
CA GLU A 407 19.21 18.94 -35.69
C GLU A 407 17.69 19.05 -35.83
N ALA A 408 17.08 18.22 -36.67
CA ALA A 408 15.63 18.16 -36.84
C ALA A 408 14.90 17.68 -35.56
N LEU A 409 15.52 16.78 -34.79
CA LEU A 409 14.97 16.29 -33.53
C LEU A 409 15.25 17.21 -32.34
N ALA A 410 16.23 18.11 -32.42
CA ALA A 410 16.61 19.00 -31.33
C ALA A 410 15.45 19.81 -30.69
N PRO A 411 14.47 20.37 -31.44
CA PRO A 411 13.37 21.14 -30.85
C PRO A 411 12.55 20.36 -29.82
N ILE A 412 12.33 19.06 -30.06
CA ILE A 412 11.59 18.18 -29.16
C ILE A 412 12.53 17.52 -28.13
N ALA A 413 13.67 16.99 -28.58
CA ALA A 413 14.64 16.26 -27.76
C ALA A 413 15.31 17.14 -26.67
N ALA A 414 15.55 18.42 -26.98
CA ALA A 414 16.16 19.38 -26.07
C ALA A 414 15.13 20.14 -25.21
N SER A 415 13.82 19.90 -25.40
CA SER A 415 12.79 20.53 -24.57
C SER A 415 12.96 20.16 -23.09
N THR A 416 12.81 21.15 -22.22
CA THR A 416 13.00 20.98 -20.77
C THR A 416 12.02 19.95 -20.21
N GLY A 417 12.54 19.00 -19.42
CA GLY A 417 11.74 18.00 -18.73
C GLY A 417 11.37 16.76 -19.55
N ILE A 418 11.71 16.71 -20.85
CA ILE A 418 11.44 15.54 -21.68
C ILE A 418 12.39 14.39 -21.33
N VAL A 419 11.83 13.22 -21.04
CA VAL A 419 12.60 11.98 -20.76
C VAL A 419 12.55 11.01 -21.93
N SER A 420 11.45 10.98 -22.67
CA SER A 420 11.24 10.13 -23.85
C SER A 420 10.42 10.86 -24.92
N VAL A 421 10.57 10.43 -26.18
CA VAL A 421 9.77 10.88 -27.32
C VAL A 421 9.13 9.67 -27.99
N ARG A 422 7.81 9.70 -28.19
CA ARG A 422 7.08 8.66 -28.92
C ARG A 422 6.71 9.17 -30.31
N PHE A 423 6.85 8.32 -31.32
CA PHE A 423 6.52 8.64 -32.72
C PHE A 423 5.24 7.92 -33.15
N TYR A 424 4.41 8.54 -33.97
CA TYR A 424 3.14 8.01 -34.45
C TYR A 424 2.95 8.31 -35.93
N ALA A 425 2.27 7.41 -36.66
CA ALA A 425 1.91 7.61 -38.06
C ALA A 425 0.82 8.68 -38.27
N ALA A 426 0.08 9.03 -37.21
CA ALA A 426 -1.01 10.01 -37.20
C ALA A 426 -1.18 10.56 -35.78
N GLU A 427 -1.96 11.64 -35.64
CA GLU A 427 -2.27 12.18 -34.32
C GLU A 427 -3.04 11.15 -33.47
N PRO A 428 -2.52 10.75 -32.29
CA PRO A 428 -3.15 9.72 -31.48
C PRO A 428 -4.41 10.25 -30.78
N SER A 429 -5.43 9.40 -30.64
CA SER A 429 -6.76 9.76 -30.11
C SER A 429 -6.82 9.87 -28.57
N GLY A 430 -5.75 10.38 -27.94
CA GLY A 430 -5.64 10.59 -26.49
C GLY A 430 -5.07 9.42 -25.68
N ASN A 431 -4.96 8.22 -26.25
CA ASN A 431 -4.18 7.12 -25.66
C ASN A 431 -2.80 7.02 -26.30
N PHE A 432 -1.79 7.57 -25.64
CA PHE A 432 -0.41 7.63 -26.14
C PHE A 432 0.40 6.34 -25.95
N THR A 433 -0.20 5.27 -25.44
CA THR A 433 0.53 4.02 -25.17
C THR A 433 0.25 2.93 -26.20
N GLU A 434 -0.86 3.03 -26.93
CA GLU A 434 -1.41 1.94 -27.74
C GLU A 434 -0.77 1.79 -29.12
N THR A 435 -0.46 2.90 -29.80
CA THR A 435 0.01 2.88 -31.20
C THR A 435 1.34 3.63 -31.47
N PRO A 436 2.29 3.78 -30.53
CA PRO A 436 3.58 4.35 -30.88
C PRO A 436 4.31 3.44 -31.87
N LEU A 437 4.93 4.04 -32.89
CA LEU A 437 5.79 3.37 -33.86
C LEU A 437 7.22 3.17 -33.34
N ALA A 438 7.68 4.04 -32.44
CA ALA A 438 8.99 3.97 -31.80
C ALA A 438 9.02 4.84 -30.54
N ILE A 439 9.91 4.49 -29.61
CA ILE A 439 10.20 5.26 -28.40
C ILE A 439 11.67 5.65 -28.46
N LEU A 440 11.97 6.95 -28.55
CA LEU A 440 13.32 7.48 -28.50
C LEU A 440 13.60 8.00 -27.10
N TYR A 441 14.76 7.63 -26.55
CA TYR A 441 15.34 8.27 -25.38
C TYR A 441 16.42 9.27 -25.84
N PRO A 442 16.14 10.58 -25.80
CA PRO A 442 17.11 11.61 -26.20
C PRO A 442 18.40 11.61 -25.37
N ARG A 443 18.32 11.03 -24.17
CA ARG A 443 19.40 10.92 -23.18
C ARG A 443 19.26 9.55 -22.50
N PRO A 444 20.34 8.96 -21.93
CA PRO A 444 20.24 7.76 -21.12
C PRO A 444 19.14 7.92 -20.05
N PRO A 445 18.11 7.06 -20.04
CA PRO A 445 16.96 7.26 -19.16
C PRO A 445 17.30 6.95 -17.71
N VAL A 446 16.95 7.87 -16.82
CA VAL A 446 16.84 7.56 -15.38
C VAL A 446 15.49 6.88 -15.12
N VAL A 447 14.42 7.38 -15.75
CA VAL A 447 13.06 6.84 -15.69
C VAL A 447 12.69 6.30 -17.06
N ARG A 448 12.02 5.14 -17.09
CA ARG A 448 11.59 4.49 -18.33
C ARG A 448 10.27 5.06 -18.82
N ASP A 449 10.13 5.12 -20.14
CA ASP A 449 8.86 5.37 -20.80
C ASP A 449 7.83 4.30 -20.41
N THR A 450 6.57 4.67 -20.17
CA THR A 450 5.53 3.73 -19.75
C THR A 450 5.39 2.54 -20.70
N VAL A 451 5.52 2.75 -22.02
CA VAL A 451 5.36 1.68 -23.01
C VAL A 451 6.52 0.69 -22.93
N ASP A 452 7.75 1.19 -22.83
CA ASP A 452 8.95 0.38 -22.61
C ASP A 452 8.87 -0.40 -21.27
N LEU A 453 8.44 0.29 -20.21
CA LEU A 453 8.36 -0.27 -18.87
C LEU A 453 7.31 -1.38 -18.76
N ILE A 454 6.08 -1.14 -19.20
CA ILE A 454 5.00 -2.14 -19.11
C ILE A 454 5.37 -3.37 -19.93
N ARG A 455 5.97 -3.20 -21.10
CA ARG A 455 6.48 -4.32 -21.92
C ARG A 455 7.51 -5.14 -21.13
N SER A 456 8.50 -4.48 -20.56
CA SER A 456 9.57 -5.13 -19.79
C SER A 456 9.02 -5.85 -18.54
N MET A 457 8.09 -5.23 -17.81
CA MET A 457 7.44 -5.84 -16.66
C MET A 457 6.59 -7.06 -17.04
N ARG A 458 5.88 -7.03 -18.18
CA ARG A 458 5.13 -8.18 -18.69
C ARG A 458 6.07 -9.34 -19.07
N GLU A 459 7.15 -9.04 -19.79
CA GLU A 459 8.18 -10.04 -20.13
C GLU A 459 8.77 -10.68 -18.87
N TRP A 460 9.02 -9.89 -17.82
CA TRP A 460 9.47 -10.42 -16.53
C TRP A 460 8.43 -11.29 -15.83
N LEU A 461 7.16 -10.85 -15.78
CA LEU A 461 6.05 -11.62 -15.17
C LEU A 461 5.82 -12.96 -15.88
N ASP A 462 6.03 -13.01 -17.20
CA ASP A 462 5.90 -14.22 -18.02
C ASP A 462 7.06 -15.21 -17.81
N THR A 463 8.22 -14.74 -17.33
CA THR A 463 9.45 -15.54 -17.24
C THR A 463 9.91 -15.82 -15.81
N THR A 464 9.48 -15.04 -14.83
CA THR A 464 9.80 -15.25 -13.43
C THR A 464 9.22 -16.57 -12.92
N SER A 465 9.85 -17.17 -11.91
CA SER A 465 9.33 -18.36 -11.20
C SER A 465 8.52 -18.01 -9.95
N GLN A 466 8.46 -16.72 -9.58
CA GLN A 466 7.76 -16.24 -8.38
C GLN A 466 6.25 -16.15 -8.62
N GLU A 467 5.43 -16.88 -7.84
CA GLU A 467 3.96 -16.80 -7.92
C GLU A 467 3.37 -15.84 -6.88
N MET A 468 3.96 -15.78 -5.68
CA MET A 468 3.49 -14.96 -4.56
C MET A 468 4.65 -14.35 -3.77
N GLY A 469 4.55 -13.05 -3.47
CA GLY A 469 5.36 -12.32 -2.49
C GLY A 469 4.66 -12.19 -1.14
N ASN A 470 5.19 -11.37 -0.24
CA ASN A 470 4.54 -11.12 1.05
C ASN A 470 3.25 -10.31 0.89
N TRP A 471 3.18 -9.44 -0.11
CA TRP A 471 2.06 -8.52 -0.36
C TRP A 471 1.61 -8.49 -1.83
N GLY A 472 2.47 -8.85 -2.77
CA GLY A 472 2.15 -8.96 -4.20
C GLY A 472 1.82 -10.39 -4.65
N ARG A 473 0.89 -10.53 -5.60
CA ARG A 473 0.66 -11.79 -6.35
C ARG A 473 0.86 -11.52 -7.84
N ARG A 474 1.45 -12.48 -8.56
CA ARG A 474 1.73 -12.33 -9.99
C ARG A 474 0.48 -11.95 -10.78
N GLU A 475 -0.63 -12.65 -10.58
CA GLU A 475 -1.88 -12.44 -11.31
C GLU A 475 -2.46 -11.05 -11.07
N ALA A 476 -2.31 -10.52 -9.86
CA ALA A 476 -2.77 -9.18 -9.52
C ALA A 476 -1.99 -8.09 -10.27
N ILE A 477 -0.68 -8.28 -10.44
CA ILE A 477 0.18 -7.38 -11.21
C ILE A 477 -0.18 -7.48 -12.70
N VAL A 478 -0.31 -8.70 -13.23
CA VAL A 478 -0.73 -8.95 -14.61
C VAL A 478 -2.07 -8.26 -14.90
N GLY A 479 -3.07 -8.47 -14.05
CA GLY A 479 -4.39 -7.84 -14.18
C GLY A 479 -4.32 -6.31 -14.16
N ARG A 480 -3.50 -5.72 -13.29
CA ARG A 480 -3.28 -4.27 -13.25
C ARG A 480 -2.65 -3.74 -14.53
N LEU A 481 -1.59 -4.38 -15.02
CA LEU A 481 -0.89 -3.95 -16.22
C LEU A 481 -1.71 -4.19 -17.50
N ALA A 482 -2.58 -5.21 -17.52
CA ALA A 482 -3.43 -5.52 -18.67
C ALA A 482 -4.46 -4.43 -18.98
N ALA A 483 -4.81 -3.61 -17.99
CA ALA A 483 -5.73 -2.47 -18.16
C ALA A 483 -5.16 -1.36 -19.07
N THR A 484 -3.84 -1.32 -19.27
CA THR A 484 -3.15 -0.35 -20.13
C THR A 484 -2.73 -1.01 -21.44
N PRO A 485 -3.36 -0.70 -22.59
CA PRO A 485 -2.93 -1.25 -23.86
C PRO A 485 -1.59 -0.61 -24.27
N VAL A 486 -0.60 -1.46 -24.57
CA VAL A 486 0.71 -1.01 -25.04
C VAL A 486 1.05 -1.70 -26.36
N ASN A 487 1.67 -0.98 -27.29
CA ASN A 487 2.22 -1.59 -28.49
C ASN A 487 3.45 -2.45 -28.13
N PRO A 488 3.38 -3.80 -28.22
CA PRO A 488 4.50 -4.65 -27.82
C PRO A 488 5.66 -4.60 -28.81
N THR A 489 5.46 -4.09 -30.04
CA THR A 489 6.48 -4.10 -31.10
C THR A 489 7.16 -2.75 -31.32
N ALA A 490 6.82 -1.71 -30.55
CA ALA A 490 7.47 -0.42 -30.68
C ALA A 490 8.96 -0.52 -30.26
N PRO A 491 9.93 -0.34 -31.18
CA PRO A 491 11.34 -0.36 -30.83
C PRO A 491 11.70 0.78 -29.87
N VAL A 492 12.60 0.44 -28.95
CA VAL A 492 13.19 1.37 -28.00
C VAL A 492 14.55 1.81 -28.52
N LEU A 493 14.68 3.10 -28.78
CA LEU A 493 15.78 3.71 -29.51
C LEU A 493 16.61 4.59 -28.57
N ALA A 494 17.93 4.47 -28.66
CA ALA A 494 18.84 5.43 -28.07
C ALA A 494 18.98 6.66 -28.98
N ALA A 495 19.55 7.75 -28.44
CA ALA A 495 19.86 8.94 -29.21
C ALA A 495 20.75 8.68 -30.45
N SER A 496 21.50 7.57 -30.48
CA SER A 496 22.31 7.17 -31.65
C SER A 496 21.50 6.55 -32.80
N ASP A 497 20.23 6.21 -32.57
CA ASP A 497 19.45 5.36 -33.48
C ASP A 497 18.50 6.18 -34.38
N VAL A 498 18.80 7.46 -34.57
CA VAL A 498 17.97 8.42 -35.33
C VAL A 498 17.67 7.95 -36.77
N ALA A 499 18.58 7.18 -37.38
CA ALA A 499 18.38 6.60 -38.70
C ALA A 499 17.13 5.69 -38.78
N ILE A 500 16.73 5.05 -37.68
CA ILE A 500 15.50 4.24 -37.62
C ILE A 500 14.27 5.15 -37.66
N VAL A 501 14.32 6.30 -36.99
CA VAL A 501 13.24 7.30 -37.01
C VAL A 501 13.10 7.92 -38.40
N ASP A 502 14.20 8.24 -39.09
CA ASP A 502 14.15 8.73 -40.48
C ASP A 502 13.58 7.69 -41.45
N ALA A 503 13.89 6.41 -41.24
CA ALA A 503 13.28 5.32 -42.01
C ALA A 503 11.76 5.27 -41.81
N LEU A 504 11.29 5.43 -40.57
CA LEU A 504 9.85 5.53 -40.26
C LEU A 504 9.21 6.75 -40.96
N LEU A 505 9.89 7.91 -40.97
CA LEU A 505 9.36 9.08 -41.69
C LEU A 505 9.28 8.81 -43.20
N SER A 506 10.28 8.13 -43.76
CA SER A 506 10.28 7.78 -45.19
C SER A 506 9.19 6.78 -45.55
N GLU A 507 8.83 5.87 -44.64
CA GLU A 507 7.73 4.91 -44.81
C GLU A 507 6.35 5.58 -44.72
N HIS A 508 6.16 6.44 -43.72
CA HIS A 508 4.86 7.03 -43.43
C HIS A 508 4.63 8.39 -44.08
N ILE A 509 5.66 9.03 -44.64
CA ILE A 509 5.70 10.39 -45.21
C ILE A 509 5.46 11.50 -44.16
N PHE A 510 4.86 11.13 -43.04
CA PHE A 510 4.40 11.98 -41.97
C PHE A 510 4.61 11.28 -40.64
N LEU A 511 5.13 12.00 -39.64
CA LEU A 511 5.22 11.51 -38.26
C LEU A 511 4.78 12.59 -37.27
N VAL A 512 3.99 12.19 -36.28
CA VAL A 512 3.77 13.00 -35.07
C VAL A 512 4.75 12.52 -34.01
N ALA A 513 5.54 13.43 -33.45
CA ALA A 513 6.42 13.16 -32.32
C ALA A 513 5.91 13.89 -31.08
N ILE A 514 5.76 13.16 -29.97
CA ILE A 514 5.29 13.70 -28.69
C ILE A 514 6.32 13.41 -27.61
N GLY A 515 6.73 14.46 -26.89
CA GLY A 515 7.68 14.38 -25.79
C GLY A 515 6.96 14.23 -24.45
N PHE A 516 7.42 13.27 -23.63
CA PHE A 516 6.85 12.92 -22.33
C PHE A 516 7.81 13.29 -21.20
N ASP A 517 7.27 13.73 -20.06
CA ASP A 517 8.06 14.02 -18.86
C ASP A 517 8.22 12.80 -17.93
N THR A 518 8.85 13.00 -16.77
CA THR A 518 9.10 11.96 -15.76
C THR A 518 7.83 11.23 -15.31
N LEU A 519 6.68 11.91 -15.25
CA LEU A 519 5.38 11.32 -14.89
C LEU A 519 4.60 10.87 -16.14
N GLN A 520 5.28 10.82 -17.28
CA GLN A 520 4.75 10.36 -18.56
C GLN A 520 3.58 11.22 -19.04
N VAL A 521 3.54 12.49 -18.62
CA VAL A 521 2.59 13.49 -19.12
C VAL A 521 3.11 14.04 -20.45
N PRO A 522 2.30 14.10 -21.52
CA PRO A 522 2.73 14.67 -22.79
C PRO A 522 2.88 16.19 -22.68
N ARG A 523 4.02 16.72 -23.11
CA ARG A 523 4.42 18.12 -22.89
C ARG A 523 4.60 18.93 -24.16
N VAL A 524 5.12 18.32 -25.22
CA VAL A 524 5.41 18.98 -26.48
C VAL A 524 5.07 18.05 -27.62
N GLN A 525 4.59 18.62 -28.72
CA GLN A 525 4.28 17.90 -29.94
C GLN A 525 4.95 18.60 -31.12
N ILE A 526 5.46 17.85 -32.07
CA ILE A 526 5.90 18.36 -33.37
C ILE A 526 5.46 17.37 -34.46
N VAL A 527 5.12 17.94 -35.61
CA VAL A 527 4.77 17.18 -36.81
C VAL A 527 5.93 17.28 -37.79
N TYR A 528 6.39 16.13 -38.26
CA TYR A 528 7.41 16.03 -39.29
C TYR A 528 6.80 15.56 -40.61
N GLU A 529 7.11 16.26 -41.69
CA GLU A 529 6.67 15.93 -43.05
C GLU A 529 7.90 15.71 -43.93
N LYS A 530 7.90 14.63 -44.73
CA LYS A 530 8.96 14.37 -45.71
C LYS A 530 8.74 15.28 -46.93
N ASN A 531 9.78 16.01 -47.35
CA ASN A 531 9.77 16.82 -48.57
C ASN A 531 9.69 15.99 -49.87
#